data_AF-A0A6N7X373-F1
#
_entry.id   AF-A0A6N7X373-F1
#
_cell.length_a   1.000
_cell.length_b   1.000
_cell.length_c   1.000
_cell.angle_alpha   90.00
_cell.angle_beta   90.00
_cell.angle_gamma   90.00
#
_symmetry.space_group_name_H-M   'P 1'
#
loop_
_entity.id
_entity.type
_entity.pdbx_description
1 polymer ?
#
loop_
_entity_poly.entity_id
_entity_poly.type
_entity_poly.pdbx_seq_one_letter_code
_entity_poly.pdbx_strand_id
1 'polypeptide(L)'
;MDYAKFFLAPKFTNGRWPAYLFTVDQFCHYLAIIGIYLAISPQQTQLILNPNWLILALFFLIITKPINIIFKLYFERYQVELEDTSSISGAGAMVGNLERLIIGIFLILGQYAAIALVFTAKSIARYDMISKNQGFAEYYLIGSLFSMISVLVTYALLIF
;
A
#
# COMPACT_ATOMS: atom_id res chain seq x y z
N MET A 1 -19.34 11.30 -0.62
CA MET A 1 -18.94 10.88 -1.98
C MET A 1 -19.01 9.36 -2.22
N ASP A 2 -19.36 8.53 -1.22
CA ASP A 2 -19.65 7.10 -1.45
C ASP A 2 -20.98 6.82 -2.16
N TYR A 3 -21.89 7.80 -2.26
CA TYR A 3 -23.17 7.64 -2.97
C TYR A 3 -23.01 7.49 -4.49
N ALA A 4 -21.98 8.09 -5.08
CA ALA A 4 -21.71 7.99 -6.52
C ALA A 4 -21.24 6.58 -6.93
N LYS A 5 -20.56 5.87 -6.02
CA LYS A 5 -20.10 4.48 -6.22
C LYS A 5 -21.26 3.49 -6.31
N PHE A 6 -22.38 3.77 -5.64
CA PHE A 6 -23.57 2.90 -5.66
C PHE A 6 -24.41 3.08 -6.94
N PHE A 7 -24.52 4.30 -7.45
CA PHE A 7 -25.40 4.59 -8.60
C PHE A 7 -24.78 4.27 -9.97
N LEU A 8 -23.45 4.32 -10.10
CA LEU A 8 -22.75 4.04 -11.37
C LEU A 8 -22.35 2.57 -11.54
N ALA A 9 -22.49 1.75 -10.49
CA ALA A 9 -22.12 0.34 -10.50
C ALA A 9 -22.88 -0.57 -11.48
N PRO A 10 -24.16 -0.35 -11.86
CA PRO A 10 -24.87 -1.39 -12.63
C PRO A 10 -24.61 -1.35 -14.14
N LYS A 11 -23.99 -0.29 -14.70
CA LYS A 11 -24.08 -0.04 -16.15
C LYS A 11 -22.82 -0.23 -16.97
N PHE A 12 -21.63 -0.42 -16.39
CA PHE A 12 -20.41 -0.31 -17.23
C PHE A 12 -19.30 -1.33 -17.12
N THR A 13 -19.28 -2.31 -16.20
CA THR A 13 -18.20 -3.32 -16.24
C THR A 13 -18.59 -4.68 -15.67
N ASN A 14 -18.13 -5.76 -16.32
CA ASN A 14 -18.16 -7.15 -15.85
C ASN A 14 -17.32 -7.31 -14.56
N GLY A 15 -17.81 -6.80 -13.43
CA GLY A 15 -17.34 -7.13 -12.08
C GLY A 15 -15.88 -6.78 -11.73
N ARG A 16 -15.12 -6.15 -12.63
CA ARG A 16 -13.73 -5.73 -12.39
C ARG A 16 -13.59 -4.26 -12.75
N TRP A 17 -13.49 -3.41 -11.73
CA TRP A 17 -13.20 -1.99 -11.92
C TRP A 17 -11.84 -1.84 -12.61
N PRO A 18 -11.76 -1.16 -13.77
CA PRO A 18 -10.49 -0.96 -14.46
C PRO A 18 -9.57 -0.11 -13.60
N ALA A 19 -8.32 -0.57 -13.45
CA ALA A 19 -7.32 0.05 -12.58
C ALA A 19 -7.18 1.58 -12.83
N TYR A 20 -7.36 2.02 -14.07
CA TYR A 20 -7.37 3.42 -14.46
C TYR A 20 -8.44 4.27 -13.72
N LEU A 21 -9.68 3.77 -13.58
CA LEU A 21 -10.74 4.53 -12.88
C LEU A 21 -10.43 4.69 -11.40
N PHE A 22 -9.80 3.69 -10.78
CA PHE A 22 -9.35 3.80 -9.40
C PHE A 22 -8.18 4.77 -9.26
N THR A 23 -7.22 4.77 -10.18
CA THR A 23 -6.11 5.73 -10.18
C THR A 23 -6.61 7.17 -10.28
N VAL A 24 -7.59 7.42 -11.15
CA VAL A 24 -8.24 8.74 -11.27
C VAL A 24 -8.96 9.13 -9.98
N ASP A 25 -9.68 8.20 -9.34
CA ASP A 25 -10.34 8.44 -8.05
C ASP A 25 -9.35 8.80 -6.92
N GLN A 26 -8.20 8.12 -6.86
CA GLN A 26 -7.15 8.42 -5.88
C GLN A 26 -6.50 9.79 -6.14
N PHE A 27 -6.28 10.15 -7.41
CA PHE A 27 -5.75 11.45 -7.78
C PHE A 27 -6.73 12.58 -7.41
N CYS A 28 -8.03 12.38 -7.66
CA CYS A 28 -9.08 13.29 -7.21
C CYS A 28 -9.14 13.43 -5.69
N HIS A 29 -8.97 12.33 -4.93
CA HIS A 29 -8.91 12.41 -3.45
C HIS A 29 -7.70 13.19 -2.98
N TYR A 30 -6.53 12.99 -3.58
CA TYR A 30 -5.31 13.73 -3.25
C TYR A 30 -5.48 15.23 -3.52
N LEU A 31 -6.06 15.58 -4.68
CA LEU A 31 -6.40 16.96 -5.03
C LEU A 31 -7.47 17.56 -4.11
N ALA A 32 -8.44 16.77 -3.64
CA ALA A 32 -9.44 17.22 -2.69
C ALA A 32 -8.83 17.53 -1.32
N ILE A 33 -7.90 16.69 -0.83
CA ILE A 33 -7.19 16.92 0.43
C ILE A 33 -6.33 18.19 0.33
N ILE A 34 -5.60 18.38 -0.76
CA ILE A 34 -4.81 19.60 -1.03
C ILE A 34 -5.74 20.82 -1.16
N GLY A 35 -6.87 20.69 -1.87
CA GLY A 35 -7.85 21.75 -2.03
C GLY A 35 -8.48 22.17 -0.71
N ILE A 36 -8.81 21.22 0.17
CA ILE A 36 -9.30 21.49 1.53
C ILE A 36 -8.20 22.17 2.37
N TYR A 37 -6.95 21.70 2.28
CA TYR A 37 -5.81 22.31 2.95
C TYR A 37 -5.61 23.78 2.53
N LEU A 38 -5.80 24.10 1.26
CA LEU A 38 -5.68 25.47 0.72
C LEU A 38 -6.92 26.34 0.99
N ALA A 39 -8.12 25.75 1.06
CA ALA A 39 -9.37 26.48 1.24
C ALA A 39 -9.62 26.92 2.70
N ILE A 40 -9.03 26.23 3.68
CA ILE A 40 -9.14 26.62 5.08
C ILE A 40 -8.09 27.69 5.39
N SER A 41 -8.54 28.95 5.46
CA SER A 41 -7.72 30.13 5.74
C SER A 41 -6.92 30.07 7.07
N PRO A 42 -5.83 30.84 7.23
CA PRO A 42 -4.71 30.53 8.13
C PRO A 42 -4.93 30.81 9.63
N GLN A 43 -6.11 31.26 10.05
CA GLN A 43 -6.28 31.93 11.36
C GLN A 43 -6.95 31.09 12.46
N GLN A 44 -7.39 29.86 12.19
CA GLN A 44 -8.11 29.04 13.20
C GLN A 44 -7.66 27.57 13.27
N THR A 45 -6.54 27.22 12.64
CA THR A 45 -6.15 25.84 12.29
C THR A 45 -4.94 25.29 13.05
N GLN A 46 -4.52 25.90 14.15
CA GLN A 46 -3.25 25.57 14.79
C GLN A 46 -3.19 24.18 15.47
N LEU A 47 -4.33 23.55 15.78
CA LEU A 47 -4.37 22.24 16.46
C LEU A 47 -4.79 21.06 15.57
N ILE A 48 -5.73 21.28 14.63
CA ILE A 48 -6.32 20.20 13.82
C ILE A 48 -5.59 20.03 12.47
N LEU A 49 -4.99 21.09 11.93
CA LEU A 49 -4.20 21.05 10.70
C LEU A 49 -2.73 21.39 10.98
N ASN A 50 -2.16 20.74 12.00
CA ASN A 50 -0.71 20.76 12.14
C ASN A 50 -0.11 20.06 10.91
N PRO A 51 0.79 20.69 10.13
CA PRO A 51 1.34 20.11 8.91
C PRO A 51 1.90 18.69 9.12
N ASN A 52 2.38 18.39 10.33
CA ASN A 52 2.88 17.08 10.72
C ASN A 52 1.83 15.96 10.67
N TRP A 53 0.58 16.23 11.10
CA TRP A 53 -0.50 15.22 11.05
C TRP A 53 -0.99 14.96 9.63
N LEU A 54 -0.99 16.01 8.79
CA LEU A 54 -1.33 15.88 7.38
C LEU A 54 -0.27 15.06 6.64
N ILE A 55 1.01 15.36 6.84
CA ILE A 55 2.13 14.61 6.29
C ILE A 55 2.07 13.14 6.71
N LEU A 56 1.78 12.87 7.99
CA LEU A 56 1.64 11.52 8.51
C LEU A 56 0.46 10.77 7.86
N ALA A 57 -0.69 11.43 7.69
CA ALA A 57 -1.84 10.86 7.01
C ALA A 57 -1.53 10.55 5.54
N LEU A 58 -0.83 11.46 4.84
CA LEU A 58 -0.40 11.26 3.45
C LEU A 58 0.58 10.08 3.32
N PHE A 59 1.52 9.96 4.26
CA PHE A 59 2.46 8.83 4.32
C PHE A 59 1.72 7.48 4.39
N PHE A 60 0.80 7.31 5.35
CA PHE A 60 0.03 6.08 5.49
C PHE A 60 -0.92 5.82 4.31
N LEU A 61 -1.45 6.88 3.69
CA LEU A 61 -2.31 6.75 2.52
C LEU A 61 -1.52 6.22 1.31
N ILE A 62 -0.32 6.74 1.04
CA ILE A 62 0.51 6.31 -0.08
C ILE A 62 0.90 4.84 0.06
N ILE A 63 1.40 4.42 1.24
CA ILE A 63 1.94 3.07 1.43
C ILE A 63 0.88 1.95 1.41
N THR A 64 -0.41 2.27 1.36
CA THR A 64 -1.49 1.26 1.35
C THR A 64 -1.95 0.94 -0.07
N LYS A 65 -3.02 1.58 -0.54
CA LYS A 65 -3.67 1.25 -1.83
C LYS A 65 -2.82 1.60 -3.06
N PRO A 66 -2.18 2.78 -3.15
CA PRO A 66 -1.37 3.15 -4.30
C PRO A 66 -0.23 2.17 -4.58
N ILE A 67 0.56 1.82 -3.56
CA ILE A 67 1.65 0.83 -3.72
C ILE A 67 1.12 -0.54 -4.12
N ASN A 68 -0.03 -0.98 -3.60
CA ASN A 68 -0.63 -2.26 -4.02
C ASN A 68 -0.99 -2.30 -5.51
N ILE A 69 -1.43 -1.17 -6.06
CA ILE A 69 -1.80 -1.08 -7.48
C ILE A 69 -0.57 -1.04 -8.36
N ILE A 70 0.42 -0.22 -7.99
CA ILE A 70 1.71 -0.20 -8.69
C ILE A 70 2.30 -1.61 -8.68
N PHE A 71 2.26 -2.29 -7.54
CA PHE A 71 2.75 -3.66 -7.44
C PHE A 71 2.04 -4.60 -8.41
N LYS A 72 0.70 -4.61 -8.44
CA LYS A 72 -0.06 -5.43 -9.39
C LYS A 72 0.25 -5.07 -10.84
N LEU A 73 0.27 -3.79 -11.18
CA LEU A 73 0.48 -3.34 -12.56
C LEU A 73 1.82 -3.81 -13.12
N TYR A 74 2.90 -3.72 -12.34
CA TYR A 74 4.25 -4.03 -12.82
C TYR A 74 4.68 -5.48 -12.58
N PHE A 75 4.14 -6.13 -11.53
CA PHE A 75 4.67 -7.42 -11.06
C PHE A 75 3.68 -8.58 -11.09
N GLU A 76 2.42 -8.38 -11.51
CA GLU A 76 1.44 -9.48 -11.66
C GLU A 76 1.92 -10.56 -12.64
N ARG A 77 2.73 -10.20 -13.64
CA ARG A 77 3.33 -11.15 -14.60
C ARG A 77 4.30 -12.17 -14.00
N TYR A 78 4.80 -11.92 -12.79
CA TYR A 78 5.72 -12.81 -12.08
C TYR A 78 4.99 -13.71 -11.08
N GLN A 79 3.66 -13.55 -10.94
CA GLN A 79 2.88 -14.38 -10.03
C GLN A 79 2.85 -15.81 -10.56
N VAL A 80 3.28 -16.75 -9.73
CA VAL A 80 3.21 -18.18 -10.01
C VAL A 80 1.87 -18.72 -9.55
N GLU A 81 1.16 -19.42 -10.43
CA GLU A 81 -0.02 -20.21 -10.05
C GLU A 81 0.45 -21.45 -9.28
N LEU A 82 0.06 -21.54 -8.01
CA LEU A 82 0.35 -22.69 -7.16
C LEU A 82 -0.87 -23.62 -7.18
N GLU A 83 -0.71 -24.80 -7.78
CA GLU A 83 -1.79 -25.77 -8.05
C GLU A 83 -2.55 -26.25 -6.78
N ASP A 84 -1.95 -26.13 -5.59
CA ASP A 84 -2.46 -26.79 -4.36
C ASP A 84 -2.62 -25.87 -3.13
N THR A 85 -2.58 -24.55 -3.30
CA THR A 85 -2.75 -23.67 -2.13
C THR A 85 -4.21 -23.27 -1.94
N SER A 86 -4.82 -23.76 -0.86
CA SER A 86 -6.07 -23.27 -0.23
C SER A 86 -5.94 -21.81 0.28
N SER A 87 -5.33 -20.96 -0.53
CA SER A 87 -5.07 -19.58 -0.19
C SER A 87 -6.36 -18.77 -0.33
N ILE A 88 -6.68 -18.04 0.74
CA ILE A 88 -7.83 -17.14 0.73
C ILE A 88 -7.56 -16.03 -0.29
N SER A 89 -8.48 -15.83 -1.22
CA SER A 89 -8.40 -14.75 -2.21
C SER A 89 -8.14 -13.41 -1.53
N GLY A 90 -7.07 -12.72 -1.95
CA GLY A 90 -6.68 -11.42 -1.38
C GLY A 90 -5.80 -11.46 -0.13
N ALA A 91 -5.51 -12.63 0.45
CA ALA A 91 -4.65 -12.73 1.64
C ALA A 91 -3.25 -12.14 1.40
N GLY A 92 -2.65 -12.34 0.23
CA GLY A 92 -1.35 -11.74 -0.12
C GLY A 92 -1.38 -10.21 -0.11
N ALA A 93 -2.45 -9.60 -0.61
CA ALA A 93 -2.60 -8.14 -0.61
C ALA A 93 -2.79 -7.58 0.81
N MET A 94 -3.46 -8.34 1.70
CA MET A 94 -3.60 -7.98 3.10
C MET A 94 -2.28 -8.10 3.86
N VAL A 95 -1.52 -9.17 3.64
CA VAL A 95 -0.17 -9.35 4.21
C VAL A 95 0.74 -8.18 3.81
N GLY A 96 0.74 -7.81 2.52
CA GLY A 96 1.54 -6.67 2.05
C GLY A 96 1.13 -5.33 2.70
N ASN A 97 -0.17 -5.10 2.92
CA ASN A 97 -0.63 -3.90 3.63
C ASN A 97 -0.17 -3.88 5.09
N LEU A 98 -0.35 -5.00 5.82
CA LEU A 98 0.05 -5.09 7.22
C LEU A 98 1.56 -4.92 7.39
N GLU A 99 2.35 -5.52 6.52
CA GLU A 99 3.81 -5.36 6.51
C GLU A 99 4.21 -3.90 6.33
N ARG A 100 3.66 -3.20 5.33
CA ARG A 100 3.99 -1.78 5.11
C ARG A 100 3.58 -0.89 6.27
N LEU A 101 2.43 -1.16 6.91
CA LEU A 101 2.01 -0.44 8.11
C LEU A 101 3.00 -0.65 9.26
N ILE A 102 3.40 -1.90 9.53
CA ILE A 102 4.34 -2.21 10.60
C ILE A 102 5.71 -1.57 10.34
N ILE A 103 6.22 -1.68 9.11
CA ILE A 103 7.50 -1.05 8.71
C ILE A 103 7.41 0.47 8.86
N GLY A 104 6.32 1.09 8.39
CA GLY A 104 6.11 2.53 8.49
C GLY A 104 6.08 3.01 9.94
N ILE A 105 5.38 2.30 10.83
CA ILE A 105 5.35 2.60 12.26
C ILE A 105 6.75 2.50 12.86
N PHE A 106 7.49 1.42 12.61
CA PHE A 106 8.83 1.25 13.17
C PHE A 106 9.85 2.24 12.60
N LEU A 107 9.72 2.68 11.35
CA LEU A 107 10.56 3.75 10.79
C LEU A 107 10.35 5.06 11.54
N ILE A 108 9.10 5.45 11.79
CA ILE A 108 8.76 6.67 12.53
C ILE A 108 9.30 6.59 13.97
N LEU A 109 9.24 5.41 14.59
CA LEU A 109 9.77 5.17 15.94
C LEU A 109 11.30 4.98 15.98
N GLY A 110 11.99 5.02 14.83
CA GLY A 110 13.43 4.77 14.74
C GLY A 110 13.89 3.34 15.06
N GLN A 111 12.96 2.37 15.05
CA GLN A 111 13.19 0.97 15.44
C GLN A 111 13.58 0.09 14.25
N TYR A 112 14.74 0.36 13.64
CA TYR A 112 15.20 -0.36 12.45
C TYR A 112 15.39 -1.87 12.67
N ALA A 113 15.78 -2.28 13.88
CA ALA A 113 15.92 -3.71 14.22
C ALA A 113 14.57 -4.45 14.17
N ALA A 114 13.49 -3.81 14.59
CA ALA A 114 12.14 -4.40 14.58
C ALA A 114 11.64 -4.63 13.15
N ILE A 115 12.00 -3.74 12.21
CA ILE A 115 11.74 -3.92 10.77
C ILE A 115 12.41 -5.20 10.24
N ALA A 116 13.69 -5.40 10.57
CA ALA A 116 14.43 -6.59 10.15
C ALA A 116 13.83 -7.88 10.75
N LEU A 117 13.36 -7.84 12.00
CA LEU A 117 12.68 -8.97 12.64
C LEU A 117 11.38 -9.36 11.92
N VAL A 118 10.55 -8.38 11.55
CA VAL A 118 9.30 -8.63 10.81
C VAL A 118 9.59 -9.28 9.47
N PHE A 119 10.58 -8.77 8.73
CA PHE A 119 10.98 -9.33 7.44
C PHE A 119 11.53 -10.76 7.56
N THR A 120 12.31 -11.00 8.61
CA THR A 120 12.86 -12.33 8.91
C THR A 120 11.74 -13.31 9.26
N ALA A 121 10.82 -12.92 10.14
CA ALA A 121 9.67 -13.74 10.52
C ALA A 121 8.79 -14.11 9.32
N LYS A 122 8.53 -13.14 8.42
CA LYS A 122 7.81 -13.37 7.16
C LYS A 122 8.49 -14.42 6.28
N SER A 123 9.82 -14.34 6.18
CA SER A 123 10.62 -15.25 5.34
C SER A 123 10.68 -16.66 5.93
N ILE A 124 10.77 -16.78 7.26
CA ILE A 124 10.71 -18.07 7.97
C ILE A 124 9.34 -18.74 7.76
N ALA A 125 8.24 -18.00 7.91
CA ALA A 125 6.88 -18.53 7.72
C ALA A 125 6.60 -19.03 6.30
N ARG A 126 7.39 -18.61 5.30
CA ARG A 126 7.27 -19.00 3.89
C ARG A 126 8.45 -19.84 3.40
N TYR A 127 9.38 -20.21 4.27
CA TYR A 127 10.63 -20.86 3.89
C TYR A 127 10.42 -22.14 3.08
N ASP A 128 9.48 -23.00 3.47
CA ASP A 128 9.21 -24.26 2.76
C ASP A 128 8.81 -24.02 1.29
N MET A 129 7.97 -23.03 1.03
CA MET A 129 7.54 -22.68 -0.33
C MET A 129 8.66 -21.98 -1.12
N ILE A 130 9.41 -21.09 -0.48
CA ILE A 130 10.55 -20.39 -1.09
C ILE A 130 11.64 -21.41 -1.49
N SER A 131 11.90 -22.42 -0.66
CA SER A 131 12.94 -23.42 -0.93
C SER A 131 12.55 -24.45 -1.99
N LYS A 132 11.25 -24.78 -2.11
CA LYS A 132 10.76 -25.81 -3.04
C LYS A 132 10.35 -25.27 -4.42
N ASN A 133 10.02 -23.98 -4.53
CA ASN A 133 9.54 -23.38 -5.77
C ASN A 133 10.33 -22.11 -6.11
N GLN A 134 11.22 -22.20 -7.10
CA GLN A 134 12.07 -21.09 -7.52
C GLN A 134 11.25 -19.88 -8.01
N GLY A 135 10.21 -20.09 -8.81
CA GLY A 135 9.39 -18.99 -9.31
C GLY A 135 8.65 -18.26 -8.17
N PHE A 136 8.15 -19.01 -7.18
CA PHE A 136 7.57 -18.42 -5.97
C PHE A 136 8.62 -17.63 -5.17
N ALA A 137 9.85 -18.15 -5.05
CA ALA A 137 10.94 -17.45 -4.37
C ALA A 137 11.25 -16.11 -5.05
N GLU A 138 11.38 -16.09 -6.37
CA GLU A 138 11.63 -14.87 -7.16
C GLU A 138 10.48 -13.86 -6.98
N TYR A 139 9.23 -14.30 -7.12
CA TYR A 139 8.06 -13.45 -6.90
C TYR A 139 7.99 -12.88 -5.47
N TYR A 140 8.26 -13.73 -4.47
CA TYR A 140 8.29 -13.34 -3.07
C TYR A 140 9.38 -12.30 -2.79
N LEU A 141 10.58 -12.49 -3.33
CA LEU A 141 11.70 -11.57 -3.18
C LEU A 141 11.40 -10.22 -3.83
N ILE A 142 10.92 -10.22 -5.08
CA ILE A 142 10.52 -9.01 -5.81
C ILE A 142 9.47 -8.24 -5.00
N GLY A 143 8.41 -8.91 -4.55
CA GLY A 143 7.33 -8.27 -3.80
C GLY A 143 7.78 -7.70 -2.46
N SER A 144 8.62 -8.42 -1.73
CA SER A 144 9.07 -7.99 -0.41
C SER A 144 10.07 -6.83 -0.51
N LEU A 145 11.02 -6.89 -1.45
CA LEU A 145 12.00 -5.82 -1.68
C LEU A 145 11.32 -4.55 -2.21
N PHE A 146 10.42 -4.68 -3.19
CA PHE A 146 9.65 -3.54 -3.71
C PHE A 146 8.82 -2.88 -2.60
N SER A 147 8.13 -3.69 -1.79
CA SER A 147 7.34 -3.20 -0.66
C SER A 147 8.21 -2.39 0.32
N MET A 148 9.37 -2.92 0.70
CA MET A 148 10.30 -2.23 1.61
C MET A 148 10.83 -0.92 1.01
N ILE A 149 11.29 -0.93 -0.25
CA ILE A 149 11.77 0.27 -0.94
C ILE A 149 10.66 1.32 -1.02
N SER A 150 9.43 0.91 -1.32
CA SER A 150 8.31 1.84 -1.44
C SER A 150 8.04 2.61 -0.14
N VAL A 151 8.12 1.94 1.01
CA VAL A 151 7.94 2.59 2.32
C VAL A 151 9.13 3.50 2.63
N LEU A 152 10.36 3.05 2.38
CA LEU A 152 11.57 3.84 2.62
C LEU A 152 11.59 5.13 1.78
N VAL A 153 11.27 5.04 0.48
CA VAL A 153 11.20 6.20 -0.40
C VAL A 153 10.09 7.15 0.05
N THR A 154 8.91 6.62 0.39
CA THR A 154 7.78 7.45 0.86
C THR A 154 8.12 8.14 2.18
N TYR A 155 8.83 7.47 3.09
CA TYR A 155 9.30 8.05 4.34
C TYR A 155 10.32 9.16 4.09
N ALA A 156 11.32 8.91 3.25
CA ALA A 156 12.37 9.87 2.92
C ALA A 156 11.86 11.13 2.20
N LEU A 157 10.76 11.04 1.46
CA LEU A 157 10.19 12.18 0.74
C LEU A 157 9.25 13.05 1.59
N LEU A 158 8.59 12.45 2.59
CA LEU A 158 7.55 13.12 3.36
C LEU A 158 7.97 13.51 4.77
N ILE A 159 8.81 12.71 5.43
CA ILE A 159 9.10 12.83 6.87
C ILE A 159 10.55 13.26 7.12
N PHE A 160 11.48 12.89 6.24
CA PHE A 160 12.89 13.30 6.30
C PHE A 160 13.10 14.64 5.58
#